data_AF-A0A1A2GIT5-F1
#
_entry.id   AF-A0A1A2GIT5-F1
#
_cell.length_a   1.000
_cell.length_b   1.000
_cell.length_c   1.000
_cell.angle_alpha   90.00
_cell.angle_beta   90.00
_cell.angle_gamma   90.00
#
_symmetry.space_group_name_H-M   'P 1'
#
loop_
_entity.id
_entity.type
_entity.pdbx_description
1 polymer ?
#
loop_
_entity_poly.entity_id
_entity_poly.type
_entity_poly.pdbx_seq_one_letter_code
_entity_poly.pdbx_strand_id
1 'polypeptide(L)' 'MQPFELTLAAAVQQIRAKALSPVELTESVLARIDAVNPQINAFSNVTTELAAGAAALAEREIAGGEQHS' A
#
# COMPACT_ATOMS: atom_id res chain seq x y z
N MET A 1 9.68 9.27 8.25
CA MET A 1 9.55 7.87 7.82
C MET A 1 8.44 7.82 6.79
N GLN A 2 8.68 7.21 5.64
CA GLN A 2 7.69 6.99 4.59
C GLN A 2 6.95 5.67 4.84
N PRO A 3 5.66 5.54 4.45
CA PRO A 3 4.91 4.29 4.65
C PRO A 3 5.58 3.04 4.09
N PHE A 4 6.28 3.11 2.95
CA PHE A 4 7.03 1.99 2.38
C PHE A 4 8.18 1.46 3.28
N GLU A 5 8.59 2.21 4.30
CA GLU A 5 9.64 1.82 5.25
C GLU A 5 9.10 0.96 6.41
N LEU A 6 7.77 0.84 6.53
CA LEU A 6 7.14 0.06 7.58
C LEU A 6 7.32 -1.44 7.33
N THR A 7 7.49 -2.20 8.42
CA THR A 7 7.26 -3.65 8.35
C THR A 7 5.80 -3.92 8.04
N LEU A 8 5.50 -5.07 7.43
CA LEU A 8 4.12 -5.48 7.17
C LEU A 8 3.27 -5.47 8.46
N ALA A 9 3.82 -5.95 9.57
CA ALA A 9 3.13 -5.94 10.86
C ALA A 9 2.81 -4.52 11.35
N ALA A 10 3.76 -3.58 11.23
CA ALA A 10 3.53 -2.19 11.63
C ALA A 10 2.50 -1.50 10.72
N ALA A 11 2.56 -1.74 9.41
CA ALA A 11 1.57 -1.23 8.46
C ALA A 11 0.15 -1.73 8.79
N VAL A 12 -0.01 -3.03 9.08
CA VAL A 12 -1.30 -3.61 9.49
C VAL A 12 -1.84 -2.95 10.76
N GLN A 13 -0.98 -2.68 11.76
CA GLN A 13 -1.42 -1.99 12.98
C GLN A 13 -1.91 -0.55 12.69
N GLN A 14 -1.19 0.19 11.84
CA GLN A 14 -1.59 1.56 11.48
C GLN A 14 -2.87 1.59 10.63
N ILE A 15 -3.05 0.60 9.74
CA ILE A 15 -4.28 0.45 8.94
C ILE A 15 -5.48 0.16 9.82
N ARG A 16 -5.35 -0.76 10.79
CA ARG A 16 -6.41 -1.02 11.78
C ARG A 16 -6.72 0.19 12.65
N ALA A 17 -5.69 0.97 13.00
CA ALA A 17 -5.84 2.22 13.74
C ALA A 17 -6.37 3.39 12.88
N LYS A 18 -6.64 3.17 11.58
CA LYS A 18 -7.05 4.20 10.60
C LYS A 18 -6.07 5.38 10.50
N ALA A 19 -4.80 5.14 10.89
CA ALA A 19 -3.72 6.12 10.82
C ALA A 19 -2.98 6.08 9.49
N LEU A 20 -3.19 5.02 8.70
CA LEU A 20 -2.65 4.81 7.36
C LEU A 20 -3.70 4.06 6.56
N SER A 21 -4.01 4.50 5.36
CA SER A 21 -4.90 3.77 4.46
C SER A 21 -4.13 2.74 3.60
N PRO A 22 -4.77 1.63 3.18
CA PRO A 22 -4.16 0.71 2.21
C PRO A 22 -3.75 1.41 0.91
N VAL A 23 -4.53 2.40 0.46
CA VAL A 23 -4.25 3.22 -0.73
C VAL A 23 -2.98 4.04 -0.50
N GLU A 24 -2.89 4.75 0.61
CA GLU A 24 -1.70 5.57 0.95
C GLU A 24 -0.42 4.72 1.03
N LEU A 25 -0.49 3.51 1.59
CA LEU A 25 0.64 2.59 1.63
C LEU A 25 1.07 2.14 0.23
N THR A 26 0.11 1.74 -0.60
CA THR A 26 0.39 1.29 -1.97
C THR A 26 0.99 2.41 -2.82
N GLU A 27 0.45 3.63 -2.72
CA GLU A 27 1.00 4.81 -3.39
C GLU A 27 2.45 5.10 -2.95
N SER A 28 2.73 4.98 -1.65
CA SER A 28 4.09 5.15 -1.11
C SER A 28 5.07 4.13 -1.70
N VAL A 29 4.66 2.87 -1.86
CA VAL A 29 5.50 1.82 -2.46
C VAL A 29 5.72 2.07 -3.96
N LEU A 30 4.68 2.43 -4.71
CA LEU A 30 4.77 2.73 -6.14
C LEU A 30 5.70 3.92 -6.39
N ALA A 31 5.58 4.99 -5.61
CA ALA A 31 6.47 6.15 -5.69
C ALA A 31 7.93 5.77 -5.41
N ARG A 32 8.16 4.81 -4.48
CA ARG A 32 9.51 4.30 -4.21
C ARG A 32 10.06 3.48 -5.38
N ILE A 33 9.22 2.68 -6.03
CA ILE A 33 9.59 1.93 -7.24
C ILE A 33 9.99 2.90 -8.34
N ASP A 34 9.18 3.93 -8.62
CA ASP A 34 9.46 4.92 -9.66
C ASP A 34 10.80 5.65 -9.42
N ALA A 35 11.12 5.96 -8.16
CA ALA A 35 12.36 6.65 -7.81
C ALA A 35 13.63 5.79 -7.91
N VAL A 36 13.52 4.46 -7.76
CA VAL A 36 14.69 3.56 -7.57
C VAL A 36 14.87 2.58 -8.70
N ASN A 37 13.77 2.02 -9.22
CA ASN A 37 13.82 0.98 -10.24
C ASN A 37 14.66 1.36 -11.47
N PRO A 38 14.68 2.63 -11.95
CA PRO A 38 15.54 3.01 -13.07
C PRO A 38 17.05 2.81 -12.83
N GLN A 39 17.49 2.76 -11.57
CA GLN A 39 18.90 2.63 -11.20
C GLN A 39 19.34 1.17 -11.03
N ILE A 40 18.42 0.30 -10.59
CA ILE A 40 18.73 -1.09 -10.22
C ILE A 40 18.03 -2.13 -11.11
N ASN A 41 17.06 -1.71 -11.91
CA ASN A 41 16.27 -2.54 -12.81
C ASN A 41 15.72 -3.82 -12.13
N ALA A 42 15.15 -3.67 -10.94
CA ALA A 42 14.65 -4.77 -10.12
C ALA A 42 13.29 -5.31 -10.60
N PHE A 43 12.47 -4.47 -11.22
CA PHE A 43 11.17 -4.83 -11.79
C PHE A 43 11.20 -4.66 -13.30
N SER A 44 10.93 -5.75 -14.03
CA SER A 44 10.78 -5.73 -15.48
C SER A 44 9.45 -5.12 -15.93
N ASN A 45 8.41 -5.19 -15.08
CA ASN A 45 7.10 -4.61 -15.33
C ASN A 45 6.44 -4.21 -14.01
N VAL A 46 5.88 -3.02 -13.96
CA VAL A 46 5.16 -2.48 -12.80
C VAL A 46 3.70 -2.26 -13.20
N THR A 47 2.76 -2.85 -12.48
CA THR A 47 1.32 -2.77 -12.77
C THR A 47 0.63 -1.78 -11.85
N THR A 48 0.87 -0.49 -12.08
CA THR A 48 0.42 0.61 -11.21
C THR A 48 -1.10 0.63 -11.04
N GLU A 49 -1.87 0.52 -12.13
CA GLU A 49 -3.33 0.59 -12.07
C GLU A 49 -3.94 -0.59 -11.32
N LEU A 50 -3.39 -1.79 -11.51
CA LEU A 50 -3.85 -2.98 -10.79
C LEU A 50 -3.56 -2.87 -9.29
N ALA A 51 -2.39 -2.36 -8.92
CA ALA A 51 -2.02 -2.14 -7.53
C ALA A 51 -2.95 -1.11 -6.86
N ALA A 52 -3.21 0.02 -7.53
CA ALA A 52 -4.13 1.04 -7.04
C ALA A 52 -5.57 0.49 -6.90
N GLY A 53 -6.04 -0.27 -7.88
CA GLY A 53 -7.36 -0.91 -7.84
C GLY A 53 -7.52 -1.91 -6.69
N ALA A 54 -6.49 -2.72 -6.42
CA ALA A 54 -6.48 -3.66 -5.30
C ALA A 54 -6.45 -2.93 -3.94
N ALA A 55 -5.69 -1.85 -3.82
CA ALA A 55 -5.63 -1.06 -2.60
C ALA A 55 -6.98 -0.40 -2.27
N ALA A 56 -7.65 0.16 -3.28
CA ALA A 56 -8.98 0.72 -3.13
C ALA A 56 -10.03 -0.35 -2.77
N LEU A 57 -9.91 -1.58 -3.28
CA LEU A 57 -10.77 -2.68 -2.86
C LEU A 57 -10.53 -3.04 -1.39
N ALA A 58 -9.28 -3.21 -0.99
CA ALA A 58 -8.92 -3.53 0.39
C ALA A 58 -9.41 -2.46 1.36
N GLU A 59 -9.30 -1.17 1.00
CA GLU A 59 -9.81 -0.07 1.81
C GLU A 59 -11.32 -0.17 2.02
N ARG A 60 -12.09 -0.50 0.98
CA ARG A 60 -13.54 -0.73 1.09
C ARG A 60 -13.87 -1.95 1.95
N GLU A 61 -13.14 -3.05 1.79
CA GLU A 61 -13.34 -4.28 2.57
C GLU A 61 -13.05 -4.05 4.06
N ILE A 62 -11.98 -3.32 4.38
CA ILE A 62 -11.63 -2.96 5.75
C ILE A 62 -12.69 -2.01 6.33
N ALA A 63 -13.13 -1.01 5.58
CA ALA A 63 -14.16 -0.08 6.02
C ALA A 63 -15.54 -0.75 6.21
N GLY A 64 -15.89 -1.73 5.37
CA GLY A 64 -17.16 -2.47 5.44
C GLY A 64 -17.15 -3.65 6.42
N GLY A 65 -15.97 -4.25 6.67
CA GLY A 65 -15.79 -5.42 7.53
C GLY A 65 -15.81 -5.15 9.03
N GLU A 66 -15.67 -3.89 9.48
CA GLU A 66 -15.76 -3.54 10.91
C GLU A 66 -17.17 -3.65 11.50
N GLN A 67 -18.20 -3.97 10.71
CA GLN A 67 -19.59 -4.17 11.15
C GLN A 67 -19.93 -5.64 11.50
N HIS A 68 -19.01 -6.59 11.33
CA HIS A 68 -19.28 -8.02 11.58
C HIS A 68 -18.29 -8.69 12.57
N SER A 69 -17.78 -7.93 13.55
CA SER A 69 -17.09 -8.50 14.72
C SER A 69 -18.03 -8.70 15.90
#